data_AF-A0A9Q0MG03-F1
#
_entry.id   AF-A0A9Q0MG03-F1
#
_cell.length_a   1.000
_cell.length_b   1.000
_cell.length_c   1.000
_cell.angle_alpha   90.00
_cell.angle_beta   90.00
_cell.angle_gamma   90.00
#
_symmetry.space_group_name_H-M   'P 1'
#
loop_
_entity.id
_entity.type
_entity.pdbx_description
1 polymer ?
#
loop_
_entity_poly.entity_id
_entity_poly.type
_entity_poly.pdbx_seq_one_letter_code
_entity_poly.pdbx_strand_id
1 'polypeptide(L)'
;MGTLDDEQDDQKAKISNLFEHELLPHVSQTSNQKQFTKLNEIYLFQVNSPHWVGDEYWTLNFKDGIIYNGKPRNQIKPDLTYVIEATDLIAMLKGKLNSAQAFLSKKYKLFGNIAAAFKLHHFLNETIGNQSEKKLSVSSEEYNHTSNKLSIPLDGLKCDVLFDVMRSRLKSENDLFENMSAFIVQVNVLKDKTHAATWFLNTRIPGGRFERMDSIDQKVDATLTIEDEDYVLLLFGKISPQFAFLKGRMKIKGDVLLLQKLNRLVGKILRTREDLDLIFVRDILVNSKIQSGLQSEIVFIEIIQRLARMQNLLPSGDNIRFNIVVNGQQETEWVIGYNEAGNLSMVKHQCRMESNEGKMTPIQVPTKLDIIIDDNDFTSLFYNTNFNLQNAIDSNRVQVTGDLTLVPKIELLFNQKYLHSKL
;
A
#
# COMPACT_ATOMS: atom_id res chain seq x y z
N MET A 1 -8.65 47.37 -19.82
CA MET A 1 -9.51 47.38 -18.62
C MET A 1 -10.80 46.69 -19.08
N GLY A 2 -10.89 45.37 -18.91
CA GLY A 2 -12.09 44.62 -19.31
C GLY A 2 -13.23 45.00 -18.38
N THR A 3 -14.43 45.18 -18.93
CA THR A 3 -15.63 45.45 -18.13
C THR A 3 -16.07 44.19 -17.39
N LEU A 4 -16.89 44.32 -16.34
CA LEU A 4 -17.44 43.17 -15.60
C LEU A 4 -18.20 42.21 -16.53
N ASP A 5 -18.81 42.73 -17.59
CA ASP A 5 -19.52 41.94 -18.61
C ASP A 5 -18.54 41.10 -19.47
N ASP A 6 -17.36 41.63 -19.81
CA ASP A 6 -16.33 40.90 -20.57
C ASP A 6 -15.76 39.70 -19.79
N GLU A 7 -15.59 39.86 -18.47
CA GLU A 7 -15.05 38.81 -17.59
C GLU A 7 -16.11 37.73 -17.26
N GLN A 8 -17.39 38.12 -17.21
CA GLN A 8 -18.52 37.21 -17.11
C GLN A 8 -18.59 36.28 -18.34
N ASP A 9 -18.61 36.86 -19.54
CA ASP A 9 -18.77 36.12 -20.79
C ASP A 9 -17.59 35.17 -21.05
N ASP A 10 -16.38 35.56 -20.64
CA ASP A 10 -15.18 34.73 -20.72
C ASP A 10 -15.22 33.49 -19.80
N GLN A 11 -15.68 33.62 -18.55
CA GLN A 11 -15.79 32.46 -17.65
C GLN A 11 -16.86 31.45 -18.10
N LYS A 12 -18.03 31.93 -18.52
CA LYS A 12 -19.12 31.06 -19.02
C LYS A 12 -18.71 30.35 -20.30
N ALA A 13 -18.08 31.06 -21.25
CA ALA A 13 -17.57 30.45 -22.48
C ALA A 13 -16.52 29.37 -22.19
N LYS A 14 -15.60 29.60 -21.24
CA LYS A 14 -14.61 28.60 -20.80
C LYS A 14 -15.27 27.36 -20.21
N ILE A 15 -16.28 27.52 -19.37
CA ILE A 15 -17.01 26.39 -18.77
C ILE A 15 -17.77 25.61 -19.85
N SER A 16 -18.46 26.29 -20.77
CA SER A 16 -19.15 25.65 -21.89
C SER A 16 -18.19 24.82 -22.73
N ASN A 17 -17.04 25.39 -23.11
CA ASN A 17 -16.02 24.69 -23.87
C ASN A 17 -15.50 23.43 -23.13
N LEU A 18 -15.21 23.55 -21.83
CA LEU A 18 -14.74 22.42 -21.02
C LEU A 18 -15.78 21.27 -20.97
N PHE A 19 -17.06 21.60 -20.82
CA PHE A 19 -18.10 20.58 -20.78
C PHE A 19 -18.43 19.99 -22.15
N GLU A 20 -18.66 20.83 -23.15
CA GLU A 20 -19.22 20.42 -24.44
C GLU A 20 -18.16 19.88 -25.40
N HIS A 21 -16.92 20.36 -25.31
CA HIS A 21 -15.85 19.98 -26.23
C HIS A 21 -14.78 19.09 -25.59
N GLU A 22 -14.42 19.34 -24.34
CA GLU A 22 -13.39 18.52 -23.67
C GLU A 22 -14.00 17.30 -22.99
N LEU A 23 -15.07 17.44 -22.19
CA LEU A 23 -15.64 16.34 -21.41
C LEU A 23 -16.63 15.45 -22.17
N LEU A 24 -17.52 16.04 -22.97
CA LEU A 24 -18.60 15.32 -23.64
C LEU A 24 -18.12 14.11 -24.47
N PRO A 25 -17.03 14.19 -25.28
CA PRO A 25 -16.54 13.03 -26.02
C PRO A 25 -16.22 11.83 -25.13
N HIS A 26 -15.68 12.09 -23.93
CA HIS A 26 -15.37 11.04 -22.97
C HIS A 26 -16.63 10.50 -22.29
N VAL A 27 -17.58 11.37 -21.93
CA VAL A 27 -18.85 10.95 -21.29
C VAL A 27 -19.71 10.10 -22.23
N SER A 28 -19.83 10.50 -23.50
CA SER A 28 -20.64 9.78 -24.49
C SER A 28 -20.06 8.42 -24.90
N GLN A 29 -18.76 8.19 -24.68
CA GLN A 29 -18.08 6.92 -25.01
C GLN A 29 -17.86 6.01 -23.79
N THR A 30 -18.33 6.42 -22.61
CA THR A 30 -18.09 5.72 -21.33
C THR A 30 -18.50 4.24 -21.39
N SER A 31 -19.61 3.92 -22.05
CA SER A 31 -20.13 2.56 -22.22
C SER A 31 -19.23 1.64 -23.07
N ASN A 32 -18.41 2.21 -23.96
CA ASN A 32 -17.48 1.48 -24.82
C ASN A 32 -16.09 1.29 -24.16
N GLN A 33 -15.81 2.02 -23.08
CA GLN A 33 -14.55 1.92 -22.35
C GLN A 33 -14.67 0.96 -21.17
N LYS A 34 -14.06 -0.23 -21.28
CA LYS A 34 -14.14 -1.31 -20.27
C LYS A 34 -13.93 -0.82 -18.83
N GLN A 35 -13.05 0.16 -18.61
CA GLN A 35 -12.74 0.71 -17.28
C GLN A 35 -13.84 1.61 -16.68
N PHE A 36 -14.73 2.18 -17.50
CA PHE A 36 -15.81 3.08 -17.04
C PHE A 36 -17.21 2.53 -17.27
N THR A 37 -17.35 1.29 -17.77
CA THR A 37 -18.63 0.57 -17.97
C THR A 37 -19.56 0.51 -16.75
N LYS A 38 -19.11 0.93 -15.56
CA LYS A 38 -19.87 0.97 -14.29
C LYS A 38 -20.25 2.38 -13.80
N LEU A 39 -19.96 3.43 -14.57
CA LEU A 39 -20.29 4.82 -14.20
C LEU A 39 -21.65 5.17 -14.84
N ASN A 40 -22.69 5.28 -14.00
CA ASN A 40 -24.09 5.38 -14.41
C ASN A 40 -24.84 6.51 -13.67
N GLU A 41 -24.10 7.36 -12.96
CA GLU A 41 -24.65 8.41 -12.11
C GLU A 41 -24.95 9.69 -12.89
N ILE A 42 -25.87 10.49 -12.33
CA ILE A 42 -26.22 11.83 -12.79
C ILE A 42 -25.62 12.86 -11.83
N TYR A 43 -24.73 13.69 -12.36
CA TYR A 43 -24.05 14.75 -11.62
C TYR A 43 -24.62 16.12 -11.98
N LEU A 44 -24.88 16.94 -10.98
CA LEU A 44 -25.28 18.33 -11.14
C LEU A 44 -24.18 19.25 -10.60
N PHE A 45 -23.69 20.16 -11.41
CA PHE A 45 -22.84 21.26 -10.98
C PHE A 45 -23.69 22.51 -10.86
N GLN A 46 -23.84 23.03 -9.65
CA GLN A 46 -24.35 24.35 -9.35
C GLN A 46 -23.15 25.30 -9.22
N VAL A 47 -23.00 26.18 -10.19
CA VAL A 47 -21.81 27.01 -10.37
C VAL A 47 -22.16 28.46 -10.03
N ASN A 48 -21.47 29.00 -9.03
CA ASN A 48 -21.57 30.41 -8.67
C ASN A 48 -20.34 31.19 -9.15
N SER A 49 -20.48 32.50 -9.30
CA SER A 49 -19.38 33.40 -9.61
C SER A 49 -19.69 34.78 -9.06
N PRO A 50 -18.69 35.55 -8.58
CA PRO A 50 -18.90 36.96 -8.27
C PRO A 50 -19.18 37.81 -9.52
N HIS A 51 -18.94 37.28 -10.73
CA HIS A 51 -19.10 37.99 -11.99
C HIS A 51 -20.48 37.83 -12.63
N TRP A 52 -21.40 37.03 -12.07
CA TRP A 52 -22.79 36.97 -12.53
C TRP A 52 -23.79 36.79 -11.39
N VAL A 53 -25.05 37.16 -11.63
CA VAL A 53 -26.13 37.02 -10.65
C VAL A 53 -26.79 35.64 -10.79
N GLY A 54 -26.90 34.93 -9.67
CA GLY A 54 -27.54 33.60 -9.59
C GLY A 54 -26.58 32.45 -9.89
N ASP A 55 -27.11 31.23 -9.86
CA ASP A 55 -26.34 30.02 -10.17
C ASP A 55 -26.52 29.59 -11.62
N GLU A 56 -25.43 29.14 -12.23
CA GLU A 56 -25.47 28.37 -13.46
C GLU A 56 -25.51 26.87 -13.13
N TYR A 57 -26.15 26.08 -13.98
CA TYR A 57 -26.28 24.64 -13.76
C TYR A 57 -25.72 23.85 -14.93
N TRP A 58 -24.98 22.78 -14.65
CA TRP A 58 -24.53 21.82 -15.66
C TRP A 58 -24.86 20.41 -15.20
N THR A 59 -25.51 19.63 -16.06
CA THR A 59 -25.85 18.23 -15.78
C THR A 59 -25.02 17.30 -16.65
N LEU A 60 -24.33 16.35 -16.00
CA LEU A 60 -23.62 15.24 -16.65
C LEU A 60 -24.40 13.98 -16.33
N ASN A 61 -25.00 13.38 -17.35
CA ASN A 61 -25.76 12.16 -17.21
C ASN A 61 -25.00 11.03 -17.91
N PHE A 62 -24.26 10.24 -17.13
CA PHE A 62 -23.48 9.13 -17.67
C PHE A 62 -24.34 7.96 -18.10
N LYS A 63 -25.56 7.82 -17.55
CA LYS A 63 -26.51 6.80 -17.97
C LYS A 63 -26.90 6.97 -19.43
N ASP A 64 -27.09 8.21 -19.87
CA ASP A 64 -27.47 8.53 -21.24
C ASP A 64 -26.27 9.02 -22.08
N GLY A 65 -25.09 9.18 -21.47
CA GLY A 65 -23.88 9.65 -22.13
C GLY A 65 -23.95 11.12 -22.57
N ILE A 66 -24.72 11.97 -21.89
CA ILE A 66 -24.98 13.35 -22.31
C ILE A 66 -24.48 14.38 -21.28
N ILE A 67 -24.12 15.56 -21.77
CA ILE A 67 -23.84 16.75 -20.96
C ILE A 67 -24.70 17.90 -21.50
N TYR A 68 -25.27 18.72 -20.62
CA TYR A 68 -26.00 19.92 -21.03
C TYR A 68 -26.03 20.98 -19.92
N ASN A 69 -26.17 22.24 -20.34
CA ASN A 69 -26.46 23.35 -19.45
C ASN A 69 -27.91 23.26 -18.93
N GLY A 70 -28.08 23.29 -17.62
CA GLY A 70 -29.35 23.21 -16.92
C GLY A 70 -29.37 22.15 -15.81
N LYS A 71 -30.46 22.19 -15.02
CA LYS A 71 -30.78 21.15 -14.02
C LYS A 71 -31.23 19.85 -14.70
N PRO A 72 -31.20 18.70 -14.00
CA PRO A 72 -31.66 17.44 -14.55
C PRO A 72 -33.10 17.52 -15.09
N ARG A 73 -33.30 17.05 -16.33
CA ARG A 73 -34.60 17.01 -17.00
C ARG A 73 -35.54 15.97 -16.36
N ASN A 74 -36.84 16.09 -16.63
CA ASN A 74 -37.88 15.13 -16.23
C ASN A 74 -37.96 14.84 -14.72
N GLN A 75 -37.63 15.83 -13.88
CA GLN A 75 -37.64 15.72 -12.41
C GLN A 75 -36.74 14.59 -11.85
N ILE A 76 -35.78 14.11 -12.64
CA ILE A 76 -34.81 13.13 -12.17
C ILE A 76 -33.92 13.79 -11.12
N LYS A 77 -33.77 13.18 -9.95
CA LYS A 77 -32.87 13.71 -8.91
C LYS A 77 -31.42 13.41 -9.29
N PRO A 78 -30.49 14.37 -9.16
CA PRO A 78 -29.07 14.08 -9.33
C PRO A 78 -28.61 13.12 -8.22
N ASP A 79 -27.76 12.17 -8.58
CA ASP A 79 -27.08 11.30 -7.60
C ASP A 79 -26.11 12.11 -6.73
N LEU A 80 -25.49 13.13 -7.32
CA LEU A 80 -24.58 14.03 -6.63
C LEU A 80 -24.68 15.45 -7.18
N THR A 81 -24.71 16.43 -6.28
CA THR A 81 -24.64 17.86 -6.60
C THR A 81 -23.35 18.47 -6.07
N TYR A 82 -22.58 19.12 -6.94
CA TYR A 82 -21.48 20.00 -6.61
C TYR A 82 -22.00 21.43 -6.50
N VAL A 83 -21.67 22.12 -5.41
CA VAL A 83 -21.81 23.58 -5.31
C VAL A 83 -20.41 24.17 -5.30
N ILE A 84 -20.01 24.85 -6.38
CA ILE A 84 -18.63 25.23 -6.67
C ILE A 84 -18.55 26.61 -7.31
N GLU A 85 -17.45 27.34 -7.08
CA GLU A 85 -17.19 28.60 -7.79
C GLU A 85 -16.65 28.34 -9.20
N ALA A 86 -17.01 29.18 -10.17
CA ALA A 86 -16.61 29.10 -11.57
C ALA A 86 -15.08 28.98 -11.74
N THR A 87 -14.31 29.78 -11.01
CA THR A 87 -12.84 29.76 -11.05
C THR A 87 -12.27 28.41 -10.62
N ASP A 88 -12.80 27.85 -9.54
CA ASP A 88 -12.40 26.55 -9.01
C ASP A 88 -12.88 25.39 -9.90
N LEU A 89 -14.07 25.49 -10.51
CA LEU A 89 -14.55 24.51 -11.48
C LEU A 89 -13.65 24.47 -12.72
N ILE A 90 -13.32 25.63 -13.30
CA ILE A 90 -12.40 25.71 -14.44
C ILE A 90 -11.04 25.11 -14.08
N ALA A 91 -10.52 25.43 -12.89
CA ALA A 91 -9.25 24.86 -12.43
C ALA A 91 -9.36 23.34 -12.24
N MET A 92 -10.48 22.84 -11.71
CA MET A 92 -10.71 21.42 -11.50
C MET A 92 -10.77 20.65 -12.82
N LEU A 93 -11.55 21.15 -13.78
CA LEU A 93 -11.70 20.50 -15.09
C LEU A 93 -10.42 20.56 -15.91
N LYS A 94 -9.58 21.58 -15.74
CA LYS A 94 -8.24 21.66 -16.36
C LYS A 94 -7.17 20.84 -15.63
N GLY A 95 -7.55 20.05 -14.62
CA GLY A 95 -6.62 19.28 -13.79
C GLY A 95 -5.69 20.12 -12.90
N LYS A 96 -5.89 21.45 -12.84
CA LYS A 96 -5.10 22.39 -12.04
C LYS A 96 -5.53 22.46 -10.58
N LEU A 97 -6.76 22.02 -10.27
CA LEU A 97 -7.29 21.93 -8.92
C LEU A 97 -7.62 20.48 -8.59
N ASN A 98 -6.87 19.91 -7.64
CA ASN A 98 -7.12 18.57 -7.14
C ASN A 98 -8.45 18.55 -6.36
N SER A 99 -9.43 17.79 -6.84
CA SER A 99 -10.77 17.75 -6.24
C SER A 99 -10.75 17.32 -4.76
N ALA A 100 -9.86 16.40 -4.36
CA ALA A 100 -9.74 15.99 -2.96
C ALA A 100 -9.20 17.12 -2.07
N GLN A 101 -8.18 17.87 -2.51
CA GLN A 101 -7.67 19.04 -1.79
C GLN A 101 -8.68 20.20 -1.79
N ALA A 102 -9.41 20.41 -2.88
CA ALA A 102 -10.45 21.42 -2.99
C ALA A 102 -11.63 21.13 -2.06
N PHE A 103 -12.03 19.86 -1.92
CA PHE A 103 -13.04 19.45 -0.94
C PHE A 103 -12.58 19.75 0.50
N LEU A 104 -11.35 19.39 0.86
CA LEU A 104 -10.79 19.65 2.20
C LEU A 104 -10.68 21.14 2.54
N SER A 105 -10.29 21.94 1.56
CA SER A 105 -10.22 23.40 1.67
C SER A 105 -11.58 24.07 1.54
N LYS A 106 -12.67 23.29 1.44
CA LYS A 106 -14.07 23.76 1.33
C LYS A 106 -14.35 24.64 0.11
N LYS A 107 -13.55 24.50 -0.95
CA LYS A 107 -13.72 25.19 -2.24
C LYS A 107 -14.98 24.77 -3.01
N TYR A 108 -15.52 23.61 -2.67
CA TYR A 108 -16.86 23.20 -3.11
C TYR A 108 -17.55 22.36 -2.05
N LYS A 109 -18.88 22.26 -2.16
CA LYS A 109 -19.73 21.40 -1.31
C LYS A 109 -20.34 20.28 -2.15
N LEU A 110 -20.58 19.15 -1.50
CA LEU A 110 -21.21 17.97 -2.11
C LEU A 110 -22.52 17.64 -1.41
N PHE A 111 -23.57 17.36 -2.18
CA PHE A 111 -24.86 16.86 -1.68
C PHE A 111 -25.26 15.59 -2.44
N GLY A 112 -25.65 14.53 -1.73
CA GLY A 112 -26.04 13.25 -2.32
C GLY A 112 -25.00 12.14 -2.10
N ASN A 113 -24.83 11.28 -3.09
CA ASN A 113 -24.00 10.09 -3.04
C ASN A 113 -22.50 10.45 -3.15
N ILE A 114 -21.82 10.56 -2.01
CA ILE A 114 -20.38 10.87 -1.95
C ILE A 114 -19.53 9.83 -2.70
N ALA A 115 -19.97 8.57 -2.80
CA ALA A 115 -19.25 7.56 -3.58
C ALA A 115 -19.23 7.87 -5.09
N ALA A 116 -20.28 8.52 -5.60
CA ALA A 116 -20.32 9.01 -6.98
C ALA A 116 -19.25 10.09 -7.22
N ALA A 117 -18.97 10.92 -6.21
CA ALA A 117 -17.95 11.98 -6.33
C ALA A 117 -16.58 11.38 -6.68
N PHE A 118 -16.25 10.25 -6.05
CA PHE A 118 -15.01 9.52 -6.33
C PHE A 118 -14.96 8.94 -7.72
N LYS A 119 -16.07 8.38 -8.21
CA LYS A 119 -16.14 7.86 -9.58
C LYS A 119 -15.92 8.98 -10.59
N LEU A 120 -16.57 10.12 -10.39
CA LEU A 120 -16.37 11.29 -11.25
C LEU A 120 -14.94 11.81 -11.17
N HIS A 121 -14.35 11.94 -9.98
CA HIS A 121 -12.96 12.38 -9.84
C HIS A 121 -11.98 11.43 -10.54
N HIS A 122 -12.17 10.12 -10.36
CA HIS A 122 -11.33 9.13 -11.03
C HIS A 122 -11.45 9.25 -12.56
N PHE A 123 -12.67 9.38 -13.07
CA PHE A 123 -12.94 9.63 -14.48
C PHE A 123 -12.20 10.87 -14.99
N LEU A 124 -12.41 12.03 -14.34
CA LEU A 124 -11.78 13.31 -14.73
C LEU A 124 -10.25 13.23 -14.74
N ASN A 125 -9.65 12.59 -13.74
CA ASN A 125 -8.20 12.46 -13.64
C ASN A 125 -7.61 11.61 -14.77
N GLU A 126 -8.25 10.50 -15.11
CA GLU A 126 -7.78 9.61 -16.20
C GLU A 126 -8.00 10.23 -17.58
N THR A 127 -9.03 11.06 -17.76
CA THR A 127 -9.36 11.66 -19.07
C THR A 127 -8.63 12.97 -19.33
N ILE A 128 -8.39 13.81 -18.31
CA ILE A 128 -7.86 15.19 -18.50
C ILE A 128 -6.49 15.42 -17.82
N GLY A 129 -6.10 14.63 -16.82
CA GLY A 129 -4.96 14.91 -15.94
C GLY A 129 -3.54 14.61 -16.48
N ASN A 130 -3.38 14.09 -17.70
CA ASN A 130 -2.10 13.48 -18.16
C ASN A 130 -1.25 14.34 -19.12
N GLN A 131 -1.39 15.66 -19.15
CA GLN A 131 -0.56 16.53 -20.01
C GLN A 131 0.37 17.47 -19.23
N SER A 132 1.47 16.93 -18.67
CA SER A 132 2.80 17.57 -18.62
C SER A 132 3.73 16.85 -17.63
N GLU A 133 4.76 16.15 -18.12
CA GLU A 133 5.90 15.72 -17.31
C GLU A 133 7.19 16.26 -17.95
N LYS A 134 7.97 17.02 -17.19
CA LYS A 134 9.27 17.56 -17.62
C LYS A 134 10.38 16.85 -16.82
N LYS A 135 11.24 16.14 -17.55
CA LYS A 135 12.33 15.27 -17.06
C LYS A 135 13.57 16.12 -16.72
N LEU A 136 14.17 15.95 -15.55
CA LEU A 136 15.52 16.44 -15.22
C LEU A 136 16.37 15.27 -14.69
N SER A 137 17.58 15.15 -15.21
CA SER A 137 18.61 14.16 -14.87
C SER A 137 19.38 14.56 -13.60
N VAL A 138 19.70 13.60 -12.73
CA VAL A 138 20.55 13.82 -11.54
C VAL A 138 21.75 12.88 -11.57
N SER A 139 22.92 13.43 -11.26
CA SER A 139 24.24 12.80 -11.16
C SER A 139 24.48 12.13 -9.79
N SER A 140 25.33 11.11 -9.81
CA SER A 140 25.66 10.19 -8.72
C SER A 140 26.73 10.72 -7.74
N GLU A 141 26.47 10.58 -6.44
CA GLU A 141 27.52 10.43 -5.41
C GLU A 141 27.14 9.26 -4.48
N GLU A 142 28.14 8.41 -4.18
CA GLU A 142 28.02 7.14 -3.45
C GLU A 142 27.81 7.33 -1.94
N TYR A 143 26.81 6.65 -1.38
CA TYR A 143 26.63 6.47 0.06
C TYR A 143 26.67 4.98 0.42
N ASN A 144 27.47 4.67 1.45
CA ASN A 144 27.82 3.31 1.89
C ASN A 144 26.60 2.48 2.33
N HIS A 145 26.42 1.32 1.69
CA HIS A 145 25.47 0.28 2.08
C HIS A 145 26.01 -0.55 3.26
N THR A 146 25.27 -0.62 4.36
CA THR A 146 25.54 -1.63 5.41
C THR A 146 24.31 -2.50 5.69
N SER A 147 24.48 -3.79 5.36
CA SER A 147 23.68 -4.98 5.63
C SER A 147 22.36 -5.19 4.85
N ASN A 148 22.22 -6.41 4.29
CA ASN A 148 21.03 -6.94 3.61
C ASN A 148 20.06 -7.66 4.57
N LYS A 149 20.25 -7.50 5.89
CA LYS A 149 19.42 -8.14 6.92
C LYS A 149 18.17 -7.28 7.16
N LEU A 150 16.99 -7.89 7.14
CA LEU A 150 15.77 -7.25 7.62
C LEU A 150 15.91 -6.83 9.09
N SER A 151 15.36 -5.69 9.47
CA SER A 151 15.49 -5.14 10.82
C SER A 151 14.54 -5.84 11.79
N ILE A 152 15.00 -6.09 13.02
CA ILE A 152 14.19 -6.74 14.06
C ILE A 152 13.02 -5.79 14.41
N PRO A 153 11.77 -6.28 14.48
CA PRO A 153 10.62 -5.47 14.84
C PRO A 153 10.70 -5.11 16.33
N LEU A 154 11.19 -3.92 16.66
CA LEU A 154 11.40 -3.50 18.05
C LEU A 154 10.10 -3.15 18.77
N ASP A 155 9.09 -2.72 18.03
CA ASP A 155 7.82 -2.18 18.53
C ASP A 155 6.59 -2.97 18.03
N GLY A 156 6.83 -4.07 17.32
CA GLY A 156 5.82 -4.94 16.75
C GLY A 156 5.01 -4.31 15.61
N LEU A 157 5.52 -3.25 14.99
CA LEU A 157 4.86 -2.64 13.83
C LEU A 157 4.93 -3.56 12.61
N LYS A 158 3.78 -3.77 11.97
CA LYS A 158 3.67 -4.57 10.74
C LYS A 158 4.28 -3.83 9.54
N CYS A 159 4.23 -2.50 9.54
CA CYS A 159 4.79 -1.68 8.49
C CYS A 159 6.31 -1.85 8.38
N ASP A 160 7.02 -2.16 9.47
CA ASP A 160 8.47 -2.36 9.45
C ASP A 160 8.84 -3.53 8.54
N VAL A 161 8.10 -4.64 8.67
CA VAL A 161 8.22 -5.79 7.76
C VAL A 161 7.95 -5.35 6.32
N LEU A 162 6.87 -4.61 6.06
CA LEU A 162 6.52 -4.14 4.72
C LEU A 162 7.61 -3.24 4.10
N PHE A 163 8.11 -2.27 4.85
CA PHE A 163 9.12 -1.34 4.38
C PHE A 163 10.46 -2.02 4.13
N ASP A 164 10.82 -3.02 4.93
CA ASP A 164 12.03 -3.80 4.70
C ASP A 164 11.90 -4.72 3.49
N VAL A 165 10.75 -5.36 3.28
CA VAL A 165 10.47 -6.11 2.04
C VAL A 165 10.56 -5.18 0.83
N MET A 166 9.93 -4.00 0.89
CA MET A 166 10.02 -3.00 -0.18
C MET A 166 11.46 -2.49 -0.39
N ARG A 167 12.23 -2.26 0.68
CA ARG A 167 13.65 -1.86 0.61
C ARG A 167 14.48 -2.90 -0.15
N SER A 168 14.26 -4.19 0.12
CA SER A 168 14.97 -5.27 -0.60
C SER A 168 14.70 -5.22 -2.10
N ARG A 169 13.44 -4.95 -2.48
CA ARG A 169 13.02 -4.83 -3.89
C ARG A 169 13.56 -3.61 -4.61
N LEU A 170 13.57 -2.45 -3.94
CA LEU A 170 14.14 -1.23 -4.54
C LEU A 170 15.57 -1.44 -5.01
N LYS A 171 16.37 -2.26 -4.30
CA LYS A 171 17.74 -2.58 -4.72
C LYS A 171 17.81 -3.47 -5.97
N SER A 172 16.80 -4.32 -6.21
CA SER A 172 16.77 -5.23 -7.36
C SER A 172 16.14 -4.63 -8.61
N GLU A 173 15.32 -3.58 -8.46
CA GLU A 173 14.52 -2.95 -9.52
C GLU A 173 14.75 -1.43 -9.54
N ASN A 174 15.93 -1.03 -10.01
CA ASN A 174 16.36 0.37 -9.99
C ASN A 174 15.54 1.30 -10.92
N ASP A 175 14.70 0.75 -11.78
CA ASP A 175 13.88 1.46 -12.78
C ASP A 175 12.44 1.75 -12.31
N LEU A 176 12.06 1.31 -11.10
CA LEU A 176 10.70 1.43 -10.56
C LEU A 176 10.13 2.85 -10.60
N PHE A 177 10.99 3.86 -10.42
CA PHE A 177 10.61 5.27 -10.37
C PHE A 177 11.02 6.06 -11.62
N GLU A 178 11.44 5.42 -12.72
CA GLU A 178 11.94 6.13 -13.92
C GLU A 178 10.96 7.14 -14.53
N ASN A 179 9.66 6.91 -14.32
CA ASN A 179 8.58 7.79 -14.78
C ASN A 179 8.07 8.75 -13.68
N MET A 180 8.87 8.99 -12.64
CA MET A 180 8.56 9.93 -11.57
C MET A 180 9.72 10.91 -11.39
N SER A 181 9.41 12.19 -11.16
CA SER A 181 10.41 13.17 -10.73
C SER A 181 10.96 12.77 -9.37
N ALA A 182 12.27 12.87 -9.13
CA ALA A 182 12.88 12.52 -7.85
C ALA A 182 12.19 13.22 -6.66
N PHE A 183 11.84 12.45 -5.63
CA PHE A 183 10.99 12.90 -4.53
C PHE A 183 11.43 12.31 -3.18
N ILE A 184 10.91 12.89 -2.10
CA ILE A 184 11.00 12.35 -0.74
C ILE A 184 9.59 12.33 -0.14
N VAL A 185 9.13 11.14 0.24
CA VAL A 185 7.87 10.95 0.98
C VAL A 185 8.14 10.50 2.40
N GLN A 186 7.52 11.18 3.36
CA GLN A 186 7.51 10.79 4.76
C GLN A 186 6.23 10.01 5.08
N VAL A 187 6.36 8.90 5.80
CA VAL A 187 5.25 8.12 6.34
C VAL A 187 5.35 8.12 7.86
N ASN A 188 4.40 8.78 8.51
CA ASN A 188 4.22 8.75 9.95
C ASN A 188 3.27 7.62 10.31
N VAL A 189 3.79 6.62 10.99
CA VAL A 189 3.03 5.45 11.41
C VAL A 189 2.51 5.70 12.81
N LEU A 190 1.21 5.48 12.99
CA LEU A 190 0.54 5.52 14.28
C LEU A 190 0.31 4.10 14.81
N LYS A 191 0.35 3.95 16.13
CA LYS A 191 -0.13 2.78 16.86
C LYS A 191 -1.04 3.28 17.97
N ASP A 192 -2.28 2.81 18.00
CA ASP A 192 -3.30 3.28 18.93
C ASP A 192 -3.42 4.83 18.93
N LYS A 193 -3.39 5.43 17.73
CA LYS A 193 -3.46 6.89 17.51
C LYS A 193 -2.28 7.71 18.03
N THR A 194 -1.23 7.04 18.51
CA THR A 194 0.01 7.68 18.95
C THR A 194 1.09 7.47 17.90
N HIS A 195 1.95 8.47 17.70
CA HIS A 195 3.08 8.32 16.78
C HIS A 195 4.01 7.21 17.27
N ALA A 196 4.31 6.26 16.40
CA ALA A 196 5.12 5.07 16.71
C ALA A 196 6.42 5.03 15.89
N ALA A 197 6.37 5.43 14.63
CA ALA A 197 7.54 5.44 13.76
C ALA A 197 7.42 6.49 12.65
N THR A 198 8.57 6.93 12.15
CA THR A 198 8.67 7.72 10.92
C THR A 198 9.55 7.00 9.92
N TRP A 199 9.04 6.89 8.69
CA TRP A 199 9.72 6.27 7.57
C TRP A 199 9.84 7.26 6.41
N PHE A 200 10.91 7.16 5.63
CA PHE A 200 11.18 8.01 4.48
C PHE A 200 11.45 7.15 3.25
N LEU A 201 10.72 7.40 2.16
CA LEU A 201 11.08 6.97 0.81
C LEU A 201 11.80 8.11 0.13
N ASN A 202 13.11 7.99 -0.04
CA ASN A 202 13.95 8.96 -0.72
C ASN A 202 14.38 8.42 -2.08
N THR A 203 13.86 8.97 -3.17
CA THR A 203 14.26 8.63 -4.56
C THR A 203 15.23 9.63 -5.16
N ARG A 204 15.67 10.63 -4.39
CA ARG A 204 16.72 11.58 -4.80
C ARG A 204 18.12 10.97 -4.71
N ILE A 205 18.23 9.75 -4.20
CA ILE A 205 19.43 8.93 -4.22
C ILE A 205 19.27 7.80 -5.25
N PRO A 206 20.36 7.36 -5.91
CA PRO A 206 20.30 6.29 -6.91
C PRO A 206 19.59 5.03 -6.39
N GLY A 207 18.66 4.46 -7.18
CA GLY A 207 17.87 3.28 -6.82
C GLY A 207 16.77 3.52 -5.78
N GLY A 208 16.78 4.67 -5.11
CA GLY A 208 15.86 5.00 -4.02
C GLY A 208 16.08 4.16 -2.75
N ARG A 209 15.63 4.69 -1.60
CA ARG A 209 15.75 3.99 -0.31
C ARG A 209 14.55 4.24 0.58
N PHE A 210 14.12 3.19 1.28
CA PHE A 210 13.22 3.27 2.43
C PHE A 210 14.03 3.25 3.72
N GLU A 211 13.84 4.22 4.60
CA GLU A 211 14.59 4.35 5.85
C GLU A 211 13.70 4.72 7.01
N ARG A 212 13.97 4.12 8.17
CA ARG A 212 13.35 4.51 9.43
C ARG A 212 14.26 5.51 10.12
N MET A 213 13.76 6.72 10.36
CA MET A 213 14.51 7.83 10.96
C MET A 213 13.53 8.75 11.68
N ASP A 214 13.94 9.44 12.75
CA ASP A 214 13.07 10.41 13.42
C ASP A 214 12.83 11.66 12.56
N SER A 215 13.86 12.09 11.84
CA SER A 215 13.83 13.25 10.96
C SER A 215 14.91 13.18 9.88
N ILE A 216 14.77 13.99 8.84
CA ILE A 216 15.78 14.26 7.82
C ILE A 216 15.91 15.78 7.63
N ASP A 217 17.06 16.24 7.14
CA ASP A 217 17.29 17.68 6.87
C ASP A 217 16.62 18.14 5.56
N GLN A 218 16.41 17.22 4.63
CA GLN A 218 15.82 17.53 3.33
C GLN A 218 14.32 17.80 3.45
N LYS A 219 13.83 18.80 2.70
CA LYS A 219 12.39 19.04 2.56
C LYS A 219 11.71 17.84 1.89
N VAL A 220 10.67 17.33 2.56
CA VAL A 220 9.77 16.28 2.06
C VAL A 220 8.74 16.87 1.09
N ASP A 221 8.41 16.12 0.05
CA ASP A 221 7.43 16.51 -0.97
C ASP A 221 6.01 16.18 -0.52
N ALA A 222 5.84 15.06 0.18
CA ALA A 222 4.56 14.67 0.77
C ALA A 222 4.75 13.95 2.11
N THR A 223 3.74 14.06 2.96
CA THR A 223 3.66 13.35 4.24
C THR A 223 2.35 12.58 4.32
N LEU A 224 2.45 11.29 4.57
CA LEU A 224 1.36 10.38 4.89
C LEU A 224 1.35 10.16 6.40
N THR A 225 0.19 10.17 7.05
CA THR A 225 0.03 9.74 8.45
C THR A 225 -1.12 8.75 8.54
N ILE A 226 -0.87 7.58 9.13
CA ILE A 226 -1.78 6.42 9.06
C ILE A 226 -1.49 5.44 10.21
N GLU A 227 -2.49 4.73 10.71
CA GLU A 227 -2.29 3.62 11.66
C GLU A 227 -1.53 2.47 10.98
N ASP A 228 -0.69 1.77 11.72
CA ASP A 228 0.08 0.60 11.26
C ASP A 228 -0.80 -0.44 10.55
N GLU A 229 -1.90 -0.82 11.21
CA GLU A 229 -2.91 -1.75 10.66
C GLU A 229 -3.57 -1.21 9.39
N ASP A 230 -3.88 0.09 9.37
CA ASP A 230 -4.51 0.72 8.23
C ASP A 230 -3.56 0.80 7.03
N TYR A 231 -2.26 0.98 7.27
CA TYR A 231 -1.25 0.94 6.22
C TYR A 231 -1.15 -0.44 5.58
N VAL A 232 -1.14 -1.51 6.38
CA VAL A 232 -1.17 -2.90 5.90
C VAL A 232 -2.40 -3.15 5.03
N LEU A 233 -3.58 -2.78 5.52
CA LEU A 233 -4.83 -2.95 4.78
C LEU A 233 -4.86 -2.10 3.50
N LEU A 234 -4.30 -0.89 3.52
CA LEU A 234 -4.22 -0.02 2.36
C LEU A 234 -3.31 -0.60 1.30
N LEU A 235 -2.12 -1.05 1.70
CA LEU A 235 -1.12 -1.64 0.81
C LEU A 235 -1.73 -2.82 0.05
N PHE A 236 -2.38 -3.74 0.76
CA PHE A 236 -3.01 -4.93 0.17
C PHE A 236 -4.39 -4.67 -0.46
N GLY A 237 -4.78 -3.40 -0.61
CA GLY A 237 -6.03 -3.00 -1.28
C GLY A 237 -7.30 -3.42 -0.54
N LYS A 238 -7.20 -3.77 0.75
CA LYS A 238 -8.34 -4.10 1.62
C LYS A 238 -9.12 -2.87 2.06
N ILE A 239 -8.47 -1.71 2.11
CA ILE A 239 -9.12 -0.41 2.23
C ILE A 239 -8.72 0.50 1.09
N SER A 240 -9.65 1.33 0.63
CA SER A 240 -9.36 2.36 -0.37
C SER A 240 -8.63 3.53 0.31
N PRO A 241 -7.53 4.05 -0.28
CA PRO A 241 -6.86 5.24 0.21
C PRO A 241 -7.81 6.43 0.31
N GLN A 242 -8.71 6.61 -0.66
CA GLN A 242 -9.65 7.73 -0.69
C GLN A 242 -10.65 7.65 0.49
N PHE A 243 -11.18 6.45 0.77
CA PHE A 243 -12.08 6.24 1.90
C PHE A 243 -11.35 6.36 3.24
N ALA A 244 -10.13 5.84 3.36
CA ALA A 244 -9.31 5.98 4.56
C ALA A 244 -9.06 7.47 4.88
N PHE A 245 -8.77 8.26 3.85
CA PHE A 245 -8.61 9.70 3.96
C PHE A 245 -9.88 10.41 4.46
N LEU A 246 -11.02 10.18 3.81
CA LEU A 246 -12.29 10.80 4.21
C LEU A 246 -12.72 10.44 5.63
N LYS A 247 -12.47 9.20 6.06
CA LYS A 247 -12.82 8.72 7.39
C LYS A 247 -11.84 9.19 8.47
N GLY A 248 -10.82 9.98 8.10
CA GLY A 248 -9.79 10.46 9.02
C GLY A 248 -8.80 9.39 9.48
N ARG A 249 -8.85 8.19 8.88
CA ARG A 249 -7.93 7.07 9.11
C ARG A 249 -6.57 7.27 8.44
N MET A 250 -6.52 8.19 7.47
CA MET A 250 -5.31 8.61 6.79
C MET A 250 -5.29 10.14 6.70
N LYS A 251 -4.15 10.75 6.94
CA LYS A 251 -3.91 12.18 6.70
C LYS A 251 -2.81 12.35 5.68
N ILE A 252 -2.96 13.36 4.82
CA ILE A 252 -1.99 13.69 3.79
C ILE A 252 -1.64 15.18 3.89
N LYS A 253 -0.36 15.50 3.77
CA LYS A 253 0.15 16.87 3.57
C LYS A 253 1.11 16.88 2.37
N GLY A 254 1.24 18.03 1.71
CA GLY A 254 2.14 18.19 0.54
C GLY A 254 1.54 17.68 -0.77
N ASP A 255 2.37 17.11 -1.63
CA ASP A 255 2.01 16.65 -2.96
C ASP A 255 1.13 15.38 -2.93
N VAL A 256 -0.18 15.59 -3.04
CA VAL A 256 -1.18 14.51 -3.09
C VAL A 256 -1.08 13.71 -4.40
N LEU A 257 -0.70 14.35 -5.51
CA LEU A 257 -0.61 13.67 -6.81
C LEU A 257 0.55 12.67 -6.80
N LEU A 258 1.68 13.06 -6.21
CA LEU A 258 2.79 12.15 -5.95
C LEU A 258 2.34 10.90 -5.17
N LEU A 259 1.59 11.09 -4.08
CA LEU A 259 1.07 9.96 -3.28
C LEU A 259 0.08 9.07 -4.07
N GLN A 260 -0.72 9.65 -4.97
CA GLN A 260 -1.58 8.88 -5.87
C GLN A 260 -0.77 8.07 -6.89
N LYS A 261 0.27 8.67 -7.49
CA LYS A 261 1.19 7.98 -8.41
C LYS A 261 1.91 6.83 -7.68
N LEU A 262 2.39 7.07 -6.46
CA LEU A 262 2.98 6.04 -5.60
C LEU A 262 2.01 4.90 -5.31
N ASN A 263 0.76 5.21 -4.94
CA ASN A 263 -0.24 4.18 -4.70
C ASN A 263 -0.53 3.33 -5.95
N ARG A 264 -0.54 3.95 -7.15
CA ARG A 264 -0.67 3.22 -8.43
C ARG A 264 0.55 2.32 -8.68
N LEU A 265 1.76 2.82 -8.41
CA LEU A 265 2.99 2.06 -8.59
C LEU A 265 3.03 0.85 -7.64
N VAL A 266 2.75 1.05 -6.35
CA VAL A 266 2.61 -0.03 -5.36
C VAL A 266 1.57 -1.04 -5.81
N GLY A 267 0.41 -0.59 -6.31
CA GLY A 267 -0.61 -1.48 -6.85
C GLY A 267 -0.17 -2.25 -8.11
N LYS A 268 0.72 -1.69 -8.93
CA LYS A 268 1.32 -2.38 -10.09
C LYS A 268 2.30 -3.45 -9.61
N ILE A 269 3.19 -3.10 -8.69
CA ILE A 269 4.16 -4.00 -8.03
C ILE A 269 3.40 -5.21 -7.46
N LEU A 270 2.39 -4.99 -6.61
CA LEU A 270 1.60 -6.08 -6.01
C LEU A 270 0.83 -6.98 -6.99
N ARG A 271 0.70 -6.60 -8.27
CA ARG A 271 -0.03 -7.36 -9.29
C ARG A 271 0.89 -8.06 -10.28
N THR A 272 2.19 -7.75 -10.30
CA THR A 272 3.16 -8.45 -11.15
C THR A 272 3.46 -9.83 -10.58
N ARG A 273 3.69 -10.83 -11.45
CA ARG A 273 4.01 -12.22 -11.05
C ARG A 273 5.37 -12.35 -10.34
N GLU A 274 6.16 -11.29 -10.32
CA GLU A 274 7.48 -11.19 -9.69
C GLU A 274 7.40 -10.92 -8.17
N ASP A 275 6.19 -11.00 -7.59
CA ASP A 275 5.88 -10.48 -6.24
C ASP A 275 5.25 -11.52 -5.29
N LEU A 276 5.74 -12.76 -5.37
CA LEU A 276 5.28 -13.82 -4.48
C LEU A 276 5.49 -13.48 -3.00
N ASP A 277 6.59 -12.78 -2.67
CA ASP A 277 6.96 -12.40 -1.30
C ASP A 277 5.87 -11.63 -0.55
N LEU A 278 5.35 -10.55 -1.15
CA LEU A 278 4.34 -9.70 -0.53
C LEU A 278 2.98 -10.42 -0.47
N ILE A 279 2.69 -11.30 -1.43
CA ILE A 279 1.48 -12.12 -1.43
C ILE A 279 1.47 -13.08 -0.23
N PHE A 280 2.60 -13.74 0.06
CA PHE A 280 2.66 -14.69 1.16
C PHE A 280 2.77 -14.03 2.55
N VAL A 281 3.50 -12.93 2.64
CA VAL A 281 3.61 -12.17 3.89
C VAL A 281 2.27 -11.49 4.26
N ARG A 282 1.41 -11.21 3.27
CA ARG A 282 0.08 -10.61 3.48
C ARG A 282 -0.71 -11.30 4.57
N ASP A 283 -0.83 -12.63 4.51
CA ASP A 283 -1.76 -13.33 5.39
C ASP A 283 -1.28 -13.31 6.85
N ILE A 284 0.04 -13.26 7.09
CA ILE A 284 0.62 -13.05 8.42
C ILE A 284 0.39 -11.63 8.89
N LEU A 285 0.68 -10.63 8.05
CA LEU A 285 0.51 -9.24 8.43
C LEU A 285 -0.96 -8.86 8.64
N VAL A 286 -1.90 -9.47 7.91
CA VAL A 286 -3.32 -9.18 8.09
C VAL A 286 -3.89 -9.92 9.31
N ASN A 287 -3.54 -11.19 9.50
CA ASN A 287 -4.25 -12.04 10.47
C ASN A 287 -3.48 -12.28 11.78
N SER A 288 -2.22 -11.86 11.87
CA SER A 288 -1.37 -12.05 13.05
C SER A 288 -0.75 -10.73 13.51
N LYS A 289 -0.38 -10.65 14.79
CA LYS A 289 0.47 -9.58 15.31
C LYS A 289 1.94 -9.95 15.13
N ILE A 290 2.82 -8.95 15.06
CA ILE A 290 4.28 -9.15 15.11
C ILE A 290 4.72 -9.03 16.57
N GLN A 291 5.45 -10.03 17.10
CA GLN A 291 5.96 -9.98 18.47
C GLN A 291 7.18 -9.07 18.51
N SER A 292 7.12 -8.03 19.33
CA SER A 292 8.21 -7.08 19.50
C SER A 292 9.45 -7.75 20.09
N GLY A 293 10.62 -7.50 19.51
CA GLY A 293 11.91 -7.92 20.05
C GLY A 293 12.34 -9.34 19.73
N LEU A 294 11.51 -10.15 19.04
CA LEU A 294 11.92 -11.47 18.56
C LEU A 294 12.62 -11.37 17.20
N GLN A 295 13.80 -11.97 17.09
CA GLN A 295 14.55 -12.03 15.84
C GLN A 295 13.95 -13.04 14.86
N SER A 296 13.37 -14.12 15.38
CA SER A 296 12.71 -15.18 14.61
C SER A 296 11.58 -14.66 13.72
N GLU A 297 10.87 -13.61 14.13
CA GLU A 297 9.82 -12.96 13.33
C GLU A 297 10.31 -12.64 11.92
N ILE A 298 11.50 -12.04 11.82
CA ILE A 298 12.11 -11.65 10.57
C ILE A 298 12.64 -12.85 9.79
N VAL A 299 13.25 -13.79 10.49
CA VAL A 299 13.77 -15.01 9.86
C VAL A 299 12.63 -15.80 9.21
N PHE A 300 11.45 -15.86 9.83
CA PHE A 300 10.27 -16.47 9.20
C PHE A 300 9.84 -15.71 7.94
N ILE A 301 9.85 -14.37 7.95
CA ILE A 301 9.58 -13.59 6.72
C ILE A 301 10.58 -13.95 5.61
N GLU A 302 11.87 -14.05 5.91
CA GLU A 302 12.89 -14.43 4.93
C GLU A 302 12.72 -15.89 4.46
N ILE A 303 12.31 -16.81 5.33
CA ILE A 303 11.97 -18.19 4.97
C ILE A 303 10.77 -18.24 4.01
N ILE A 304 9.72 -17.44 4.26
CA ILE A 304 8.57 -17.35 3.36
C ILE A 304 9.00 -16.89 1.98
N GLN A 305 9.78 -15.80 1.91
CA GLN A 305 10.29 -15.27 0.64
C GLN A 305 11.12 -16.32 -0.11
N ARG A 306 11.91 -17.10 0.63
CA ARG A 306 12.69 -18.20 0.06
C ARG A 306 11.78 -19.29 -0.51
N LEU A 307 10.80 -19.75 0.26
CA LEU A 307 9.86 -20.79 -0.15
C LEU A 307 8.97 -20.36 -1.32
N ALA A 308 8.63 -19.08 -1.36
CA ALA A 308 7.90 -18.45 -2.45
C ALA A 308 8.65 -18.56 -3.77
N ARG A 309 9.96 -18.32 -3.75
CA ARG A 309 10.82 -18.32 -4.95
C ARG A 309 11.32 -19.71 -5.33
N MET A 310 11.54 -20.57 -4.33
CA MET A 310 12.10 -21.91 -4.51
C MET A 310 11.06 -22.97 -4.14
N GLN A 311 10.26 -23.35 -5.14
CA GLN A 311 9.32 -24.45 -5.01
C GLN A 311 10.07 -25.75 -4.68
N ASN A 312 9.51 -26.57 -3.79
CA ASN A 312 10.06 -27.88 -3.35
C ASN A 312 11.23 -27.86 -2.35
N LEU A 313 11.54 -26.73 -1.70
CA LEU A 313 12.49 -26.74 -0.58
C LEU A 313 11.97 -27.47 0.67
N LEU A 314 10.64 -27.48 0.85
CA LEU A 314 9.97 -28.30 1.84
C LEU A 314 9.39 -29.55 1.15
N PRO A 315 9.32 -30.70 1.86
CA PRO A 315 8.60 -31.87 1.36
C PRO A 315 7.14 -31.52 1.06
N SER A 316 6.61 -31.99 -0.07
CA SER A 316 5.21 -31.76 -0.44
C SER A 316 4.28 -32.51 0.53
N GLY A 317 3.25 -31.81 1.02
CA GLY A 317 2.21 -32.37 1.90
C GLY A 317 2.58 -32.45 3.39
N ASP A 318 3.72 -31.89 3.80
CA ASP A 318 4.22 -31.98 5.19
C ASP A 318 4.23 -30.59 5.85
N ASN A 319 3.46 -30.43 6.92
CA ASN A 319 3.54 -29.25 7.77
C ASN A 319 4.59 -29.45 8.86
N ILE A 320 5.43 -28.43 9.06
CA ILE A 320 6.47 -28.38 10.08
C ILE A 320 6.09 -27.31 11.10
N ARG A 321 6.12 -27.67 12.39
CA ARG A 321 5.89 -26.72 13.49
C ARG A 321 7.21 -26.24 14.05
N PHE A 322 7.31 -24.94 14.27
CA PHE A 322 8.38 -24.29 15.02
C PHE A 322 7.77 -23.59 16.24
N ASN A 323 8.17 -24.03 17.43
CA ASN A 323 7.88 -23.37 18.69
C ASN A 323 9.10 -22.55 19.09
N ILE A 324 8.99 -21.23 18.99
CA ILE A 324 10.06 -20.33 19.40
C ILE A 324 9.95 -20.08 20.90
N VAL A 325 11.04 -20.33 21.60
CA VAL A 325 11.16 -20.09 23.05
C VAL A 325 12.13 -18.95 23.34
N VAL A 326 11.88 -18.25 24.44
CA VAL A 326 12.83 -17.31 25.06
C VAL A 326 12.85 -17.62 26.55
N ASN A 327 14.04 -17.86 27.11
CA ASN A 327 14.20 -18.23 28.51
C ASN A 327 13.32 -19.42 28.95
N GLY A 328 13.13 -20.41 28.05
CA GLY A 328 12.33 -21.60 28.29
C GLY A 328 10.81 -21.41 28.21
N GLN A 329 10.32 -20.19 27.92
CA GLN A 329 8.90 -19.92 27.69
C GLN A 329 8.62 -19.82 26.20
N GLN A 330 7.55 -20.46 25.73
CA GLN A 330 7.12 -20.37 24.34
C GLN A 330 6.50 -19.00 24.06
N GLU A 331 7.05 -18.28 23.08
CA GLU A 331 6.62 -16.94 22.70
C GLU A 331 5.78 -16.96 21.41
N THR A 332 6.18 -17.75 20.41
CA THR A 332 5.43 -17.91 19.15
C THR A 332 5.41 -19.36 18.67
N GLU A 333 4.33 -19.73 17.98
CA GLU A 333 4.16 -20.99 17.28
C GLU A 333 3.96 -20.70 15.79
N TRP A 334 4.74 -21.35 14.93
CA TRP A 334 4.66 -21.23 13.48
C TRP A 334 4.47 -22.60 12.86
N VAL A 335 3.52 -22.74 11.94
CA VAL A 335 3.34 -23.95 11.13
C VAL A 335 3.53 -23.59 9.66
N ILE A 336 4.50 -24.23 9.02
CA ILE A 336 4.89 -23.97 7.62
C ILE A 336 4.75 -25.25 6.82
N GLY A 337 4.14 -25.18 5.64
CA GLY A 337 4.02 -26.32 4.74
C GLY A 337 3.33 -25.96 3.45
N TYR A 338 2.81 -26.98 2.75
CA TYR A 338 1.98 -26.80 1.56
C TYR A 338 0.59 -27.38 1.81
N ASN A 339 -0.46 -26.67 1.41
CA ASN A 339 -1.82 -27.19 1.49
C ASN A 339 -2.07 -28.28 0.43
N GLU A 340 -3.24 -28.94 0.49
CA GLU A 340 -3.62 -30.01 -0.44
C GLU A 340 -3.60 -29.58 -1.92
N ALA A 341 -3.77 -28.28 -2.19
CA ALA A 341 -3.68 -27.71 -3.53
C ALA A 341 -2.24 -27.34 -3.95
N GLY A 342 -1.23 -27.70 -3.15
CA GLY A 342 0.19 -27.44 -3.41
C GLY A 342 0.63 -26.00 -3.17
N ASN A 343 -0.22 -25.17 -2.56
CA ASN A 343 0.13 -23.78 -2.27
C ASN A 343 0.83 -23.67 -0.92
N LEU A 344 1.85 -22.83 -0.84
CA LEU A 344 2.53 -22.51 0.41
C LEU A 344 1.52 -21.99 1.43
N SER A 345 1.56 -22.55 2.63
CA SER A 345 0.71 -22.19 3.76
C SER A 345 1.59 -21.91 4.97
N MET A 346 1.35 -20.78 5.62
CA MET A 346 1.99 -20.44 6.89
C MET A 346 0.96 -19.92 7.88
N VAL A 347 0.93 -20.51 9.06
CA VAL A 347 0.06 -20.12 10.17
C VAL A 347 0.93 -19.75 11.34
N LYS A 348 0.60 -18.63 11.98
CA LYS A 348 1.30 -18.14 13.17
C LYS A 348 0.31 -17.94 14.31
N HIS A 349 0.66 -18.40 15.50
CA HIS A 349 0.01 -18.05 16.75
C HIS A 349 1.01 -17.39 17.71
N GLN A 350 0.54 -16.40 18.46
CA GLN A 350 1.31 -15.72 19.49
C GLN A 350 0.90 -16.29 20.85
N CYS A 351 1.88 -16.70 21.66
CA CYS A 351 1.60 -17.43 22.90
C CYS A 351 1.45 -16.49 24.11
N ARG A 352 2.05 -15.30 24.07
CA ARG A 352 1.93 -14.30 25.14
C ARG A 352 0.89 -13.23 24.77
N MET A 353 -0.28 -13.31 25.39
CA MET A 353 -1.26 -12.22 25.37
C MET A 353 -0.86 -11.17 26.42
N GLU A 354 -1.00 -9.88 26.10
CA GLU A 354 -0.78 -8.75 27.03
C GLU A 354 -1.78 -8.71 28.21
N SER A 355 -2.60 -9.74 28.42
CA SER A 355 -3.50 -9.86 29.56
C SER A 355 -3.59 -11.30 30.06
N ASN A 356 -3.56 -11.44 31.39
CA ASN A 356 -3.72 -12.71 32.10
C ASN A 356 -5.01 -13.44 31.66
N GLU A 357 -4.94 -14.77 31.58
CA GLU A 357 -6.05 -15.74 31.48
C GLU A 357 -6.47 -16.32 30.11
N GLY A 358 -5.64 -16.24 29.06
CA GLY A 358 -5.88 -17.03 27.84
C GLY A 358 -5.27 -18.43 27.94
N LYS A 359 -6.06 -19.50 28.17
CA LYS A 359 -5.60 -20.87 27.93
C LYS A 359 -5.25 -21.04 26.44
N MET A 360 -4.02 -21.46 26.18
CA MET A 360 -3.48 -21.82 24.87
C MET A 360 -4.39 -22.81 24.14
N THR A 361 -4.83 -22.48 22.94
CA THR A 361 -5.25 -23.47 21.95
C THR A 361 -4.15 -23.57 20.89
N PRO A 362 -3.34 -24.65 20.90
CA PRO A 362 -2.30 -24.87 19.88
C PRO A 362 -2.88 -24.80 18.48
N ILE A 363 -2.07 -24.44 17.49
CA ILE A 363 -2.47 -24.53 16.08
C ILE A 363 -2.90 -25.98 15.80
N GLN A 364 -4.19 -26.17 15.48
CA GLN A 364 -4.80 -27.47 15.20
C GLN A 364 -4.50 -27.98 13.78
N VAL A 365 -3.32 -27.62 13.25
CA VAL A 365 -2.83 -28.09 11.96
C VAL A 365 -1.94 -29.31 12.22
N PRO A 366 -2.26 -30.49 11.67
CA PRO A 366 -1.41 -31.67 11.81
C PRO A 366 -0.02 -31.40 11.25
N THR A 367 1.01 -31.76 12.00
CA THR A 367 2.42 -31.60 11.65
C THR A 367 3.13 -32.95 11.64
N LYS A 368 4.15 -33.08 10.78
CA LYS A 368 5.01 -34.28 10.74
C LYS A 368 6.28 -34.12 11.58
N LEU A 369 6.70 -32.89 11.81
CA LEU A 369 7.86 -32.57 12.63
C LEU A 369 7.57 -31.32 13.46
N ASP A 370 7.88 -31.41 14.74
CA ASP A 370 7.82 -30.29 15.67
C ASP A 370 9.21 -29.97 16.18
N ILE A 371 9.61 -28.71 16.04
CA ILE A 371 10.91 -28.18 16.43
C ILE A 371 10.68 -27.15 17.54
N ILE A 372 11.37 -27.29 18.67
CA ILE A 372 11.41 -26.32 19.77
C ILE A 372 12.83 -25.74 19.83
N ILE A 373 12.94 -24.42 19.72
CA ILE A 373 14.23 -23.74 19.55
C ILE A 373 14.21 -22.33 20.14
N ASP A 374 15.34 -21.91 20.74
CA ASP A 374 15.53 -20.52 21.21
C ASP A 374 15.55 -19.52 20.05
N ASP A 375 15.02 -18.32 20.27
CA ASP A 375 14.98 -17.24 19.27
C ASP A 375 16.35 -16.92 18.64
N ASN A 376 17.42 -16.89 19.46
CA ASN A 376 18.77 -16.61 18.97
C ASN A 376 19.35 -17.79 18.19
N ASP A 377 19.03 -19.01 18.62
CA ASP A 377 19.50 -20.23 17.97
C ASP A 377 18.83 -20.41 16.61
N PHE A 378 17.52 -20.16 16.54
CA PHE A 378 16.77 -20.11 15.29
C PHE A 378 17.34 -19.08 14.32
N THR A 379 17.68 -17.90 14.83
CA THR A 379 18.34 -16.85 14.06
C THR A 379 19.74 -17.26 13.61
N SER A 380 20.48 -17.97 14.46
CA SER A 380 21.81 -18.49 14.14
C SER A 380 21.77 -19.53 13.04
N LEU A 381 20.72 -20.37 12.96
CA LEU A 381 20.56 -21.31 11.84
C LEU A 381 20.61 -20.59 10.49
N PHE A 382 20.01 -19.40 10.42
CA PHE A 382 19.89 -18.66 9.16
C PHE A 382 21.15 -17.82 8.84
N TYR A 383 21.75 -17.16 9.84
CA TYR A 383 22.82 -16.19 9.61
C TYR A 383 24.24 -16.67 9.96
N ASN A 384 24.40 -17.77 10.72
CA ASN A 384 25.70 -18.27 11.14
C ASN A 384 26.06 -19.56 10.38
N THR A 385 27.03 -19.49 9.47
CA THR A 385 27.48 -20.63 8.66
C THR A 385 28.05 -21.79 9.47
N ASN A 386 28.48 -21.55 10.71
CA ASN A 386 29.03 -22.57 11.60
C ASN A 386 27.96 -23.22 12.50
N PHE A 387 26.69 -22.83 12.37
CA PHE A 387 25.59 -23.35 13.16
C PHE A 387 24.52 -23.94 12.23
N ASN A 388 24.27 -25.25 12.36
CA ASN A 388 23.29 -25.97 11.55
C ASN A 388 22.34 -26.77 12.46
N LEU A 389 21.18 -27.16 11.93
CA LEU A 389 20.12 -27.80 12.70
C LEU A 389 20.58 -29.13 13.29
N GLN A 390 21.32 -29.95 12.54
CA GLN A 390 21.84 -31.23 13.04
C GLN A 390 22.76 -31.04 14.27
N ASN A 391 23.74 -30.14 14.19
CA ASN A 391 24.65 -29.83 15.30
C ASN A 391 23.90 -29.26 16.51
N ALA A 392 22.85 -28.47 16.26
CA ALA A 392 22.03 -27.89 17.31
C ALA A 392 21.19 -28.95 18.04
N ILE A 393 20.72 -29.97 17.33
CA ILE A 393 20.07 -31.15 17.90
C ILE A 393 21.08 -31.96 18.73
N ASP A 394 22.24 -32.29 18.15
CA ASP A 394 23.27 -33.11 18.79
C ASP A 394 23.82 -32.46 20.08
N SER A 395 23.80 -31.13 20.16
CA SER A 395 24.20 -30.34 21.33
C SER A 395 23.06 -30.03 22.31
N ASN A 396 21.87 -30.61 22.12
CA ASN A 396 20.67 -30.39 22.95
C ASN A 396 20.19 -28.93 23.01
N ARG A 397 20.54 -28.11 22.02
CA ARG A 397 20.04 -26.73 21.89
C ARG A 397 18.68 -26.65 21.20
N VAL A 398 18.35 -27.68 20.42
CA VAL A 398 17.09 -27.81 19.69
C VAL A 398 16.44 -29.13 20.04
N GLN A 399 15.16 -29.11 20.37
CA GLN A 399 14.38 -30.32 20.57
C GLN A 399 13.54 -30.59 19.32
N VAL A 400 13.54 -31.83 18.86
CA VAL A 400 12.79 -32.25 17.66
C VAL A 400 11.99 -33.50 17.97
N THR A 401 10.72 -33.50 17.57
CA THR A 401 9.82 -34.66 17.71
C THR A 401 9.05 -34.90 16.41
N GLY A 402 8.62 -36.14 16.15
CA GLY A 402 7.96 -36.55 14.91
C GLY A 402 8.88 -37.33 13.97
N ASP A 403 8.73 -37.11 12.66
CA ASP A 403 9.49 -37.81 11.61
C ASP A 403 10.89 -37.21 11.41
N LEU A 404 11.85 -37.71 12.18
CA LEU A 404 13.25 -37.25 12.14
C LEU A 404 13.92 -37.37 10.76
N THR A 405 13.38 -38.16 9.83
CA THR A 405 13.91 -38.26 8.47
C THR A 405 13.76 -36.96 7.67
N LEU A 406 12.94 -36.01 8.16
CA LEU A 406 12.72 -34.70 7.58
C LEU A 406 13.78 -33.66 7.97
N VAL A 407 14.57 -33.89 9.02
CA VAL A 407 15.58 -32.94 9.52
C VAL A 407 16.56 -32.49 8.42
N PRO A 408 17.18 -33.40 7.63
CA PRO A 408 18.09 -32.99 6.57
C PRO A 408 17.43 -32.16 5.46
N LYS A 409 16.13 -32.35 5.23
CA LYS A 409 15.37 -31.56 4.23
C LYS A 409 15.09 -30.15 4.75
N ILE A 410 14.75 -30.03 6.03
CA ILE A 410 14.49 -28.74 6.68
C ILE A 410 15.76 -27.91 6.80
N GLU A 411 16.92 -28.53 7.00
CA GLU A 411 18.22 -27.86 6.98
C GLU A 411 18.43 -27.01 5.70
N LEU A 412 17.85 -27.42 4.56
CA LEU A 412 17.94 -26.68 3.30
C LEU A 412 17.29 -25.29 3.40
N LEU A 413 16.32 -25.08 4.28
CA LEU A 413 15.70 -23.78 4.53
C LEU A 413 16.68 -22.76 5.10
N PHE A 414 17.70 -23.21 5.81
CA PHE A 414 18.66 -22.37 6.51
C PHE A 414 19.97 -22.20 5.74
N ASN A 415 20.20 -23.00 4.69
CA ASN A 415 21.44 -22.98 3.93
C ASN A 415 21.66 -21.63 3.22
N GLN A 416 22.82 -21.02 3.45
CA GLN A 416 23.17 -19.69 2.94
C GLN A 416 23.41 -19.61 1.44
N LYS A 417 23.70 -20.73 0.75
CA LYS A 417 23.89 -20.75 -0.72
C LYS A 417 22.69 -20.20 -1.49
N TYR A 418 21.51 -20.20 -0.87
CA TYR A 418 20.25 -19.78 -1.45
C TYR A 418 19.81 -18.37 -1.03
N LEU A 419 20.63 -17.64 -0.23
CA LEU A 419 20.34 -16.25 0.19
C LEU A 419 20.49 -15.23 -0.94
N HIS A 420 21.34 -15.52 -1.93
CA HIS A 420 21.77 -14.56 -2.95
C HIS A 420 21.69 -15.12 -4.38
N SER A 421 21.19 -16.34 -4.57
CA SER A 421 20.97 -16.86 -5.91
C SER A 421 19.81 -16.08 -6.55
N LYS A 422 20.14 -15.11 -7.40
CA LYS A 422 19.29 -14.81 -8.55
C LYS A 422 19.18 -16.12 -9.32
N LEU A 423 18.02 -16.76 -9.24
CA LEU A 423 17.58 -17.78 -10.18
C LEU A 423 16.17 -17.41 -10.63
#